data_AF-A0A1B0DIE4-F1
#
_entry.id   AF-A0A1B0DIE4-F1
#
_cell.length_a   1.000
_cell.length_b   1.000
_cell.length_c   1.000
_cell.angle_alpha   90.00
_cell.angle_beta   90.00
_cell.angle_gamma   90.00
#
_symmetry.space_group_name_H-M   'P 1'
#
loop_
_entity.id
_entity.type
_entity.pdbx_description
1 polymer ?
#
loop_
_entity_poly.entity_id
_entity_poly.type
_entity_poly.pdbx_seq_one_letter_code
_entity_poly.pdbx_strand_id
1 'polypeptide(L)'
;MTILGSTKLGKTITGHAELVSLAVEQAELGAEIDPVTLEDETIERFIQCATHALPYFSTQIESTPFVKFICDKLLPINTWSVISAAEDQSQAHLRILKVFAEMCSHCGVLDNGPQRIEAIFTVLMEFLPPPPMDDTDVLSTSPSFQFSHVECLLYALHTLGKHGLEFLTFRNDPEKLKDFRARLQYLARGTQGYIKRLQESVKDKKEDANSEEKKIKVTALKTTSNISALIRDLFHSPPSFKTKITLSWIEKK
;
A
#
# COMPACT_ATOMS: atom_id res chain seq x y z
N MET A 1 -11.51 -10.37 -19.17
CA MET A 1 -12.25 -9.16 -18.72
C MET A 1 -12.38 -8.08 -19.80
N THR A 2 -11.34 -7.79 -20.59
CA THR A 2 -11.35 -6.70 -21.62
C THR A 2 -12.49 -6.80 -22.65
N ILE A 3 -12.77 -8.01 -23.16
CA ILE A 3 -13.85 -8.22 -24.14
C ILE A 3 -15.20 -7.89 -23.51
N LEU A 4 -15.50 -8.47 -22.33
CA LEU A 4 -16.75 -8.24 -21.61
C LEU A 4 -16.93 -6.76 -21.20
N GLY A 5 -15.85 -6.12 -20.75
CA GLY A 5 -15.81 -4.69 -20.44
C GLY A 5 -16.09 -3.78 -21.64
N SER A 6 -15.83 -4.25 -22.86
CA SER A 6 -16.13 -3.50 -24.09
C SER A 6 -17.61 -3.61 -24.52
N THR A 7 -18.39 -4.48 -23.87
CA THR A 7 -19.82 -4.66 -24.14
C THR A 7 -20.68 -3.69 -23.32
N LYS A 8 -22.01 -3.87 -23.32
CA LYS A 8 -22.93 -3.12 -22.44
C LYS A 8 -22.66 -3.37 -20.95
N LEU A 9 -22.07 -4.51 -20.59
CA LEU A 9 -21.74 -4.83 -19.20
C LEU A 9 -20.76 -3.81 -18.60
N GLY A 10 -19.71 -3.43 -19.34
CA GLY A 10 -18.74 -2.44 -18.89
C GLY A 10 -19.25 -0.99 -18.88
N LYS A 11 -20.53 -0.74 -19.15
CA LYS A 11 -21.12 0.62 -19.20
C LYS A 11 -22.19 0.87 -18.13
N THR A 12 -22.57 -0.15 -17.35
CA THR A 12 -23.66 -0.05 -16.37
C THR A 12 -23.18 -0.50 -15.01
N ILE A 13 -23.75 0.06 -13.94
CA ILE A 13 -23.43 -0.33 -12.56
C ILE A 13 -23.70 -1.82 -12.33
N THR A 14 -24.85 -2.33 -12.80
CA THR A 14 -25.16 -3.77 -12.70
C THR A 14 -24.14 -4.62 -13.43
N GLY A 15 -23.77 -4.26 -14.67
CA GLY A 15 -22.75 -5.00 -15.41
C GLY A 15 -21.35 -4.92 -14.79
N HIS A 16 -20.99 -3.80 -14.18
CA HIS A 16 -19.76 -3.67 -13.38
C HIS A 16 -19.78 -4.59 -12.15
N ALA A 17 -20.91 -4.71 -11.46
CA ALA A 17 -21.06 -5.61 -10.32
C ALA A 17 -20.89 -7.08 -10.75
N GLU A 18 -21.48 -7.49 -11.87
CA GLU A 18 -21.30 -8.83 -12.46
C GLU A 18 -19.82 -9.09 -12.83
N LEU A 19 -19.16 -8.11 -13.45
CA LEU A 19 -17.74 -8.18 -13.79
C LEU A 19 -16.86 -8.34 -12.54
N VAL A 20 -17.16 -7.61 -11.47
CA VAL A 20 -16.47 -7.78 -10.18
C VAL A 20 -16.75 -9.16 -9.58
N SER A 21 -17.98 -9.66 -9.64
CA SER A 21 -18.32 -11.01 -9.15
C SER A 21 -17.52 -12.10 -9.87
N LEU A 22 -17.44 -12.02 -11.20
CA LEU A 22 -16.62 -12.94 -12.01
C LEU A 22 -15.14 -12.88 -11.60
N ALA A 23 -14.61 -11.69 -11.32
CA ALA A 23 -13.23 -11.54 -10.87
C ALA A 23 -13.01 -12.12 -9.46
N VAL A 24 -13.99 -12.01 -8.55
CA VAL A 24 -13.95 -12.61 -7.22
C VAL A 24 -13.96 -14.14 -7.30
N GLU A 25 -14.83 -14.70 -8.15
CA GLU A 25 -14.91 -16.15 -8.38
C GLU A 25 -13.61 -16.68 -8.99
N GLN A 26 -13.08 -16.03 -10.03
CA GLN A 26 -11.84 -16.44 -10.70
C GLN A 26 -10.61 -16.30 -9.81
N ALA A 27 -10.61 -15.35 -8.87
CA ALA A 27 -9.55 -15.19 -7.89
C ALA A 27 -9.63 -16.21 -6.74
N GLU A 28 -10.74 -16.96 -6.65
CA GLU A 28 -11.01 -17.92 -5.57
C GLU A 28 -10.84 -17.31 -4.17
N LEU A 29 -11.36 -16.10 -3.95
CA LEU A 29 -11.15 -15.38 -2.67
C LEU A 29 -11.72 -16.10 -1.43
N GLY A 30 -12.56 -17.11 -1.62
CA GLY A 30 -13.08 -17.97 -0.56
C GLY A 30 -12.21 -19.19 -0.24
N ALA A 31 -11.16 -19.45 -1.04
CA ALA A 31 -10.27 -20.58 -0.82
C ALA A 31 -9.43 -20.40 0.46
N GLU A 32 -9.17 -21.50 1.15
CA GLU A 32 -8.17 -21.51 2.21
C GLU A 32 -6.77 -21.49 1.59
N ILE A 33 -5.88 -20.70 2.17
CA ILE A 33 -4.47 -20.66 1.80
C ILE A 33 -3.68 -21.21 2.98
N ASP A 34 -2.87 -22.23 2.70
CA ASP A 34 -1.79 -22.64 3.58
C ASP A 34 -0.53 -21.83 3.19
N PRO A 35 0.03 -21.03 4.11
CA PRO A 35 1.26 -20.27 3.88
C PRO A 35 2.42 -21.13 3.35
N VAL A 36 2.52 -22.40 3.78
CA VAL A 36 3.66 -23.27 3.45
C VAL A 36 3.56 -23.80 2.02
N THR A 37 2.33 -23.94 1.50
CA THR A 37 2.07 -24.46 0.15
C THR A 37 1.55 -23.37 -0.78
N LEU A 38 1.77 -22.09 -0.46
CA LEU A 38 1.33 -21.00 -1.31
C LEU A 38 2.14 -20.99 -2.60
N GLU A 39 1.48 -21.29 -3.70
CA GLU A 39 2.07 -21.30 -5.03
C GLU A 39 2.06 -19.91 -5.68
N ASP A 40 3.10 -19.60 -6.46
CA ASP A 40 3.21 -18.33 -7.20
C ASP A 40 2.01 -18.10 -8.14
N GLU A 41 1.43 -19.17 -8.69
CA GLU A 41 0.23 -19.12 -9.53
C GLU A 41 -0.97 -18.53 -8.79
N THR A 42 -1.11 -18.83 -7.49
CA THR A 42 -2.19 -18.26 -6.66
C THR A 42 -2.03 -16.76 -6.50
N ILE A 43 -0.79 -16.31 -6.29
CA ILE A 43 -0.45 -14.89 -6.16
C ILE A 43 -0.69 -14.15 -7.48
N GLU A 44 -0.20 -14.70 -8.59
CA GLU A 44 -0.36 -14.07 -9.90
C GLU A 44 -1.83 -14.01 -10.32
N ARG A 45 -2.58 -15.10 -10.08
CA ARG A 45 -4.03 -15.14 -10.32
C ARG A 45 -4.76 -14.06 -9.52
N PHE A 46 -4.41 -13.90 -8.24
CA PHE A 46 -4.97 -12.84 -7.41
C PHE A 46 -4.66 -11.45 -8.00
N ILE A 47 -3.40 -11.15 -8.28
CA ILE A 47 -2.96 -9.85 -8.84
C ILE A 47 -3.71 -9.56 -10.14
N GLN A 48 -3.79 -10.54 -11.04
CA GLN A 48 -4.44 -10.39 -12.33
C GLN A 48 -5.94 -10.14 -12.19
N CYS A 49 -6.64 -10.91 -11.35
CA CYS A 49 -8.08 -10.73 -11.13
C CYS A 49 -8.39 -9.38 -10.48
N ALA A 50 -7.63 -9.01 -9.45
CA ALA A 50 -7.80 -7.72 -8.78
C ALA A 50 -7.49 -6.54 -9.74
N THR A 51 -6.44 -6.64 -10.55
CA THR A 51 -6.10 -5.63 -11.57
C THR A 51 -7.23 -5.47 -12.60
N HIS A 52 -7.84 -6.57 -13.04
CA HIS A 52 -8.97 -6.52 -13.96
C HIS A 52 -10.26 -5.99 -13.31
N ALA A 53 -10.42 -6.13 -12.00
CA ALA A 53 -11.59 -5.62 -11.26
C ALA A 53 -11.49 -4.11 -10.98
N LEU A 54 -10.28 -3.57 -10.80
CA LEU A 54 -10.03 -2.17 -10.45
C LEU A 54 -10.87 -1.13 -11.23
N PRO A 55 -11.00 -1.19 -12.56
CA PRO A 55 -11.74 -0.18 -13.33
C PRO A 55 -13.25 -0.15 -13.05
N TYR A 56 -13.79 -1.19 -12.41
CA TYR A 56 -15.21 -1.36 -12.16
C TYR A 56 -15.63 -1.03 -10.72
N PHE A 57 -14.66 -0.75 -9.83
CA PHE A 57 -14.98 -0.25 -8.50
C PHE A 57 -15.47 1.20 -8.54
N SER A 58 -16.37 1.54 -7.63
CA SER A 58 -16.96 2.86 -7.53
C SER A 58 -17.49 3.09 -6.11
N THR A 59 -18.26 4.15 -5.89
CA THR A 59 -18.98 4.32 -4.62
C THR A 59 -20.14 3.34 -4.43
N GLN A 60 -20.56 2.63 -5.48
CA GLN A 60 -21.66 1.66 -5.44
C GLN A 60 -21.16 0.21 -5.55
N ILE A 61 -19.91 0.03 -5.99
CA ILE A 61 -19.31 -1.28 -6.26
C ILE A 61 -18.01 -1.33 -5.50
N GLU A 62 -18.02 -2.07 -4.40
CA GLU A 62 -16.96 -2.06 -3.42
C GLU A 62 -15.88 -3.11 -3.73
N SER A 63 -14.66 -2.82 -3.32
CA SER A 63 -13.51 -3.74 -3.39
C SER A 63 -13.40 -4.66 -2.16
N THR A 64 -14.37 -4.59 -1.25
CA THR A 64 -14.32 -5.18 0.09
C THR A 64 -13.83 -6.63 0.10
N PRO A 65 -14.32 -7.56 -0.75
CA PRO A 65 -13.84 -8.95 -0.74
C PRO A 65 -12.33 -9.09 -0.98
N PHE A 66 -11.77 -8.31 -1.92
CA PHE A 66 -10.34 -8.32 -2.22
C PHE A 66 -9.51 -7.74 -1.07
N VAL A 67 -10.00 -6.67 -0.45
CA VAL A 67 -9.35 -6.05 0.72
C VAL A 67 -9.32 -7.03 1.89
N LYS A 68 -10.43 -7.72 2.17
CA LYS A 68 -10.48 -8.76 3.21
C LYS A 68 -9.47 -9.87 2.93
N PHE A 69 -9.44 -10.39 1.72
CA PHE A 69 -8.54 -11.47 1.34
C PHE A 69 -7.07 -11.11 1.55
N ILE A 70 -6.65 -9.92 1.13
CA ILE A 70 -5.27 -9.46 1.35
C ILE A 70 -4.96 -9.38 2.84
N CYS A 71 -5.82 -8.73 3.63
CA CYS A 71 -5.59 -8.58 5.07
C CYS A 71 -5.59 -9.92 5.82
N ASP A 72 -6.48 -10.84 5.44
CA ASP A 72 -6.71 -12.08 6.17
C ASP A 72 -5.80 -13.23 5.71
N LYS A 73 -5.29 -13.18 4.47
CA LYS A 73 -4.54 -14.30 3.85
C LYS A 73 -3.14 -13.94 3.38
N LEU A 74 -2.92 -12.75 2.82
CA LEU A 74 -1.62 -12.38 2.21
C LEU A 74 -0.71 -11.55 3.12
N LEU A 75 -1.28 -10.63 3.92
CA LEU A 75 -0.53 -9.81 4.89
C LEU A 75 -0.13 -10.50 6.21
N PRO A 76 -0.78 -11.59 6.69
CA PRO A 76 -0.29 -12.31 7.85
C PRO A 76 1.20 -12.66 7.67
N ILE A 77 2.01 -12.39 8.70
CA ILE A 77 3.48 -12.37 8.57
C ILE A 77 4.06 -13.70 8.09
N ASN A 78 3.45 -14.81 8.48
CA ASN A 78 3.82 -16.15 8.02
C ASN A 78 3.62 -16.31 6.50
N THR A 79 2.51 -15.84 5.94
CA THR A 79 2.32 -15.84 4.48
C THR A 79 3.24 -14.83 3.81
N TRP A 80 3.29 -13.60 4.35
CA TRP A 80 4.11 -12.53 3.81
C TRP A 80 5.58 -12.92 3.69
N SER A 81 6.14 -13.59 4.70
CA SER A 81 7.52 -14.08 4.69
C SER A 81 7.77 -15.19 3.66
N VAL A 82 6.78 -16.03 3.34
CA VAL A 82 6.92 -17.05 2.27
C VAL A 82 6.93 -16.39 0.90
N ILE A 83 6.02 -15.42 0.67
CA ILE A 83 6.03 -14.59 -0.54
C ILE A 83 7.38 -13.86 -0.66
N SER A 84 7.97 -13.48 0.49
CA SER A 84 9.29 -12.87 0.57
C SER A 84 10.46 -13.79 0.24
N ALA A 85 10.30 -15.11 0.20
CA ALA A 85 11.42 -16.05 0.03
C ALA A 85 11.69 -16.45 -1.44
N ALA A 86 10.75 -16.21 -2.37
CA ALA A 86 10.87 -16.55 -3.80
C ALA A 86 11.87 -15.65 -4.56
N GLU A 87 12.51 -16.08 -5.65
CA GLU A 87 13.65 -15.34 -6.28
C GLU A 87 13.32 -13.92 -6.81
N ASP A 88 12.03 -13.57 -7.05
CA ASP A 88 11.55 -12.28 -7.59
C ASP A 88 10.87 -11.34 -6.53
N GLN A 89 11.22 -11.52 -5.26
CA GLN A 89 10.69 -10.90 -4.02
C GLN A 89 10.12 -9.48 -4.14
N SER A 90 10.91 -8.55 -4.68
CA SER A 90 10.60 -7.11 -4.65
C SER A 90 9.48 -6.73 -5.62
N GLN A 91 9.30 -7.49 -6.71
CA GLN A 91 8.29 -7.18 -7.71
C GLN A 91 6.91 -7.73 -7.31
N ALA A 92 6.85 -8.95 -6.78
CA ALA A 92 5.58 -9.56 -6.36
C ALA A 92 4.93 -8.77 -5.21
N HIS A 93 5.67 -8.48 -4.12
CA HIS A 93 5.14 -7.68 -3.01
C HIS A 93 4.64 -6.32 -3.47
N LEU A 94 5.46 -5.60 -4.24
CA LEU A 94 5.08 -4.28 -4.67
C LEU A 94 3.82 -4.32 -5.56
N ARG A 95 3.67 -5.33 -6.42
CA ARG A 95 2.44 -5.52 -7.21
C ARG A 95 1.22 -5.79 -6.34
N ILE A 96 1.33 -6.69 -5.35
CA ILE A 96 0.24 -6.95 -4.38
C ILE A 96 -0.12 -5.65 -3.66
N LEU A 97 0.86 -4.94 -3.11
CA LEU A 97 0.64 -3.73 -2.32
C LEU A 97 0.09 -2.56 -3.15
N LYS A 98 0.49 -2.43 -4.42
CA LYS A 98 -0.06 -1.42 -5.33
C LYS A 98 -1.54 -1.66 -5.58
N VAL A 99 -1.90 -2.89 -5.98
CA VAL A 99 -3.30 -3.25 -6.23
C VAL A 99 -4.12 -3.14 -4.94
N PHE A 100 -3.55 -3.56 -3.81
CA PHE A 100 -4.16 -3.38 -2.48
C PHE A 100 -4.47 -1.92 -2.17
N ALA A 101 -3.49 -1.03 -2.33
CA ALA A 101 -3.62 0.39 -2.04
C ALA A 101 -4.72 1.02 -2.90
N GLU A 102 -4.78 0.70 -4.20
CA GLU A 102 -5.84 1.18 -5.09
C GLU A 102 -7.24 0.75 -4.62
N MET A 103 -7.37 -0.53 -4.25
CA MET A 103 -8.63 -1.08 -3.77
C MET A 103 -9.08 -0.48 -2.44
N CYS A 104 -8.18 -0.07 -1.54
CA CYS A 104 -8.54 0.52 -0.24
C CYS A 104 -9.49 1.72 -0.38
N SER A 105 -9.36 2.51 -1.44
CA SER A 105 -10.21 3.70 -1.69
C SER A 105 -11.67 3.37 -2.00
N HIS A 106 -11.93 2.13 -2.41
CA HIS A 106 -13.25 1.59 -2.75
C HIS A 106 -13.73 0.53 -1.74
N CYS A 107 -13.06 0.40 -0.59
CA CYS A 107 -13.48 -0.52 0.45
C CYS A 107 -14.74 0.01 1.14
N GLY A 108 -15.75 -0.85 1.24
CA GLY A 108 -16.95 -0.60 2.03
C GLY A 108 -16.74 -0.89 3.51
N VAL A 109 -17.75 -1.48 4.13
CA VAL A 109 -17.70 -1.82 5.56
C VAL A 109 -16.72 -2.98 5.78
N LEU A 110 -15.67 -2.70 6.54
CA LEU A 110 -14.69 -3.68 6.98
C LEU A 110 -15.04 -4.21 8.38
N ASP A 111 -15.66 -5.39 8.42
CA ASP A 111 -15.77 -6.24 9.63
C ASP A 111 -14.38 -6.62 10.15
N ASN A 112 -14.26 -6.97 11.43
CA ASN A 112 -12.97 -7.26 12.07
C ASN A 112 -11.89 -6.21 11.74
N GLY A 113 -12.31 -4.94 11.63
CA GLY A 113 -11.46 -3.82 11.24
C GLY A 113 -10.16 -3.78 12.04
N PRO A 114 -10.18 -3.82 13.39
CA PRO A 114 -8.97 -3.79 14.20
C PRO A 114 -7.92 -4.85 13.81
N GLN A 115 -8.33 -6.11 13.60
CA GLN A 115 -7.43 -7.21 13.22
C GLN A 115 -6.84 -7.01 11.82
N ARG A 116 -7.63 -6.50 10.88
CA ARG A 116 -7.15 -6.22 9.52
C ARG A 116 -6.23 -5.02 9.46
N ILE A 117 -6.50 -3.98 10.26
CA ILE A 117 -5.58 -2.85 10.45
C ILE A 117 -4.29 -3.32 11.10
N GLU A 118 -4.35 -4.28 12.04
CA GLU A 118 -3.17 -4.89 12.65
C GLU A 118 -2.30 -5.64 11.64
N ALA A 119 -2.90 -6.38 10.71
CA ALA A 119 -2.15 -7.06 9.65
C ALA A 119 -1.37 -6.05 8.77
N ILE A 120 -2.02 -4.96 8.37
CA ILE A 120 -1.38 -3.86 7.60
C ILE A 120 -0.25 -3.22 8.42
N PHE A 121 -0.51 -2.93 9.70
CA PHE A 121 0.47 -2.34 10.60
C PHE A 121 1.69 -3.24 10.78
N THR A 122 1.48 -4.54 10.98
CA THR A 122 2.55 -5.52 11.18
C THR A 122 3.49 -5.55 9.97
N VAL A 123 2.94 -5.64 8.75
CA VAL A 123 3.74 -5.61 7.53
C VAL A 123 4.42 -4.25 7.33
N LEU A 124 3.75 -3.13 7.64
CA LEU A 124 4.37 -1.80 7.59
C LEU A 124 5.63 -1.72 8.47
N MET A 125 5.60 -2.32 9.66
CA MET A 125 6.73 -2.27 10.60
C MET A 125 7.98 -2.97 10.07
N GLU A 126 7.84 -3.97 9.19
CA GLU A 126 8.98 -4.60 8.49
C GLU A 126 9.73 -3.61 7.58
N PHE A 127 9.03 -2.60 7.05
CA PHE A 127 9.61 -1.58 6.18
C PHE A 127 10.00 -0.28 6.91
N LEU A 128 9.80 -0.23 8.23
CA LEU A 128 10.11 0.91 9.08
C LEU A 128 11.24 0.55 10.07
N PRO A 129 12.52 0.60 9.67
CA PRO A 129 13.63 0.31 10.58
C PRO A 129 13.63 1.23 11.81
N PRO A 130 14.12 0.75 12.97
CA PRO A 130 14.29 1.60 14.14
C PRO A 130 15.32 2.69 13.83
N PRO A 131 15.21 3.88 14.45
CA PRO A 131 16.28 4.87 14.38
C PRO A 131 17.58 4.29 14.96
N PRO A 132 18.75 4.61 14.38
CA PRO A 132 20.03 4.15 14.92
C PRO A 132 20.26 4.72 16.31
N MET A 133 20.98 3.97 17.16
CA MET A 133 21.19 4.35 18.57
C MET A 133 22.18 5.50 18.75
N ASP A 134 23.14 5.65 17.83
CA ASP A 134 24.18 6.69 17.89
C ASP A 134 23.93 7.79 16.85
N ASP A 135 23.96 9.05 17.28
CA ASP A 135 23.77 10.24 16.42
C ASP A 135 24.82 10.35 15.30
N THR A 136 25.99 9.75 15.47
CA THR A 136 27.04 9.63 14.44
C THR A 136 26.64 8.70 13.28
N ASP A 137 25.84 7.67 13.54
CA ASP A 137 25.39 6.72 12.52
C ASP A 137 24.18 7.20 11.72
N VAL A 138 23.42 8.15 12.27
CA VAL A 138 22.31 8.83 11.58
C VAL A 138 22.79 9.57 10.32
N LEU A 139 24.03 10.09 10.36
CA LEU A 139 24.63 10.87 9.27
C LEU A 139 25.47 10.03 8.30
N SER A 140 26.02 8.90 8.76
CA SER A 140 26.92 8.03 7.98
C SER A 140 26.16 6.96 7.19
N THR A 141 25.09 6.40 7.76
CA THR A 141 24.26 5.38 7.10
C THR A 141 22.96 6.03 6.65
N SER A 142 22.83 6.29 5.35
CA SER A 142 21.52 6.64 4.79
C SER A 142 20.66 5.37 4.82
N PRO A 143 19.60 5.28 5.65
CA PRO A 143 18.71 4.12 5.60
C PRO A 143 18.13 3.99 4.20
N SER A 144 18.30 2.82 3.59
CA SER A 144 17.65 2.50 2.32
C SER A 144 16.20 2.12 2.63
N PHE A 145 15.30 3.11 2.58
CA PHE A 145 13.87 2.85 2.70
C PHE A 145 13.30 2.36 1.37
N GLN A 146 12.44 1.34 1.44
CA GLN A 146 11.63 0.91 0.31
C GLN A 146 10.39 1.81 0.17
N PHE A 147 10.59 3.06 -0.24
CA PHE A 147 9.54 4.10 -0.24
C PHE A 147 8.26 3.67 -0.96
N SER A 148 8.35 2.94 -2.07
CA SER A 148 7.16 2.48 -2.81
C SER A 148 6.29 1.51 -1.98
N HIS A 149 6.91 0.59 -1.23
CA HIS A 149 6.20 -0.34 -0.33
C HIS A 149 5.56 0.43 0.83
N VAL A 150 6.34 1.34 1.43
CA VAL A 150 5.90 2.20 2.53
C VAL A 150 4.73 3.10 2.12
N GLU A 151 4.75 3.67 0.92
CA GLU A 151 3.62 4.46 0.39
C GLU A 151 2.34 3.63 0.32
N CYS A 152 2.41 2.41 -0.22
CA CYS A 152 1.24 1.53 -0.34
C CYS A 152 0.66 1.19 1.03
N LEU A 153 1.52 0.78 1.98
CA LEU A 153 1.12 0.36 3.31
C LEU A 153 0.63 1.52 4.17
N LEU A 154 1.29 2.68 4.13
CA LEU A 154 0.80 3.89 4.80
C LEU A 154 -0.52 4.36 4.22
N TYR A 155 -0.70 4.29 2.89
CA TYR A 155 -1.96 4.65 2.26
C TYR A 155 -3.09 3.72 2.69
N ALA A 156 -2.84 2.41 2.70
CA ALA A 156 -3.82 1.42 3.15
C ALA A 156 -4.17 1.61 4.62
N LEU A 157 -3.16 1.76 5.50
CA LEU A 157 -3.34 2.01 6.93
C LEU A 157 -4.15 3.27 7.19
N HIS A 158 -3.85 4.35 6.47
CA HIS A 158 -4.57 5.62 6.59
C HIS A 158 -6.00 5.54 6.07
N THR A 159 -6.20 4.95 4.88
CA THR A 159 -7.51 4.87 4.22
C THR A 159 -8.47 3.96 4.98
N LEU A 160 -7.98 2.82 5.47
CA LEU A 160 -8.77 1.84 6.21
C LEU A 160 -8.80 2.09 7.72
N GLY A 161 -7.88 2.90 8.27
CA GLY A 161 -7.74 3.16 9.70
C GLY A 161 -9.03 3.69 10.37
N LYS A 162 -9.92 4.33 9.60
CA LYS A 162 -11.26 4.73 10.05
C LYS A 162 -12.15 3.56 10.52
N HIS A 163 -11.87 2.32 10.06
CA HIS A 163 -12.57 1.10 10.48
C HIS A 163 -11.99 0.49 11.77
N GLY A 164 -10.90 1.06 12.30
CA GLY A 164 -10.23 0.63 13.52
C GLY A 164 -9.65 1.83 14.30
N LEU A 165 -10.48 2.85 14.56
CA LEU A 165 -10.05 4.14 15.12
C LEU A 165 -9.22 4.02 16.41
N GLU A 166 -9.49 3.00 17.24
CA GLU A 166 -8.78 2.80 18.49
C GLU A 166 -7.46 2.04 18.33
N PHE A 167 -7.26 1.31 17.23
CA PHE A 167 -6.08 0.45 17.05
C PHE A 167 -4.78 1.26 17.13
N LEU A 168 -4.69 2.37 16.38
CA LEU A 168 -3.49 3.22 16.32
C LEU A 168 -3.32 4.15 17.54
N THR A 169 -4.21 4.08 18.53
CA THR A 169 -4.04 4.83 19.78
C THR A 169 -3.18 4.09 20.80
N PHE A 170 -3.04 2.76 20.66
CA PHE A 170 -2.31 1.87 21.55
C PHE A 170 -2.51 2.18 23.04
N ARG A 171 -3.76 2.43 23.47
CA ARG A 171 -4.08 2.83 24.86
C ARG A 171 -3.46 1.92 25.93
N ASN A 172 -3.35 0.63 25.63
CA ASN A 172 -2.82 -0.38 26.56
C ASN A 172 -1.32 -0.65 26.38
N ASP A 173 -0.67 -0.04 25.38
CA ASP A 173 0.74 -0.25 25.05
C ASP A 173 1.41 1.07 24.61
N PRO A 174 1.72 1.96 25.57
CA PRO A 174 2.32 3.25 25.26
C PRO A 174 3.73 3.14 24.67
N GLU A 175 4.47 2.06 24.97
CA GLU A 175 5.80 1.83 24.39
C GLU A 175 5.70 1.48 22.89
N LYS A 176 4.68 0.70 22.47
CA LYS A 176 4.41 0.46 21.05
C LYS A 176 4.07 1.75 20.29
N LEU A 177 3.29 2.65 20.89
CA LEU A 177 3.02 3.97 20.28
C LEU A 177 4.30 4.79 20.13
N LYS A 178 5.16 4.76 21.15
CA LYS A 178 6.44 5.48 21.16
C LYS A 178 7.40 4.95 20.11
N ASP A 179 7.54 3.62 20.00
CA ASP A 179 8.35 2.97 18.96
C ASP A 179 7.83 3.31 17.55
N PHE A 180 6.51 3.19 17.33
CA PHE A 180 5.91 3.55 16.05
C PHE A 180 6.17 5.02 15.67
N ARG A 181 5.99 5.96 16.61
CA ARG A 181 6.28 7.38 16.38
C ARG A 181 7.76 7.65 16.09
N ALA A 182 8.66 6.97 16.78
CA ALA A 182 10.10 7.10 16.55
C ALA A 182 10.48 6.65 15.13
N ARG A 183 9.93 5.52 14.67
CA ARG A 183 10.12 5.02 13.31
C ARG A 183 9.51 5.92 12.24
N LEU A 184 8.30 6.46 12.47
CA LEU A 184 7.71 7.45 11.57
C LEU A 184 8.54 8.74 11.49
N GLN A 185 9.12 9.19 12.60
CA GLN A 185 10.01 10.35 12.63
C GLN A 185 11.29 10.07 11.85
N TYR A 186 11.85 8.87 11.97
CA TYR A 186 13.02 8.44 11.20
C TYR A 186 12.72 8.37 9.70
N LEU A 187 11.59 7.79 9.31
CA LEU A 187 11.11 7.80 7.92
C LEU A 187 10.91 9.23 7.39
N ALA A 188 10.33 10.13 8.17
CA ALA A 188 10.12 11.52 7.76
C ALA A 188 11.46 12.23 7.46
N ARG A 189 12.50 12.02 8.29
CA ARG A 189 13.86 12.53 8.04
C ARG A 189 14.45 11.93 6.76
N GLY A 190 14.34 10.61 6.57
CA GLY A 190 14.80 9.92 5.35
C GLY A 190 14.11 10.43 4.09
N THR A 191 12.81 10.69 4.17
CA THR A 191 11.99 11.24 3.09
C THR A 191 12.45 12.65 2.70
N GLN A 192 12.72 13.51 3.68
CA GLN A 192 13.24 14.87 3.44
C GLN A 192 14.62 14.85 2.78
N GLY A 193 15.53 14.01 3.27
CA GLY A 193 16.88 13.86 2.70
C GLY A 193 16.84 13.36 1.25
N TYR A 194 15.97 12.39 0.97
CA TYR A 194 15.80 11.84 -0.38
C TYR A 194 15.17 12.85 -1.35
N ILE A 195 14.15 13.61 -0.92
CA ILE A 195 13.57 14.70 -1.72
C ILE A 195 14.63 15.74 -2.11
N LYS A 196 15.48 16.15 -1.17
CA LYS A 196 16.54 17.14 -1.43
C LYS A 196 17.51 16.64 -2.50
N ARG A 197 18.01 15.41 -2.36
CA ARG A 197 18.91 14.77 -3.36
C ARG A 197 18.24 14.64 -4.73
N LEU A 198 16.96 14.25 -4.77
CA LEU A 198 16.20 14.15 -6.01
C LEU A 198 16.03 15.52 -6.69
N GLN A 199 15.65 16.55 -5.95
CA GLN A 199 15.45 17.90 -6.49
C GLN A 199 16.75 18.51 -7.05
N GLU A 200 17.88 18.28 -6.39
CA GLU A 200 19.21 18.67 -6.89
C GLU A 200 19.51 17.94 -8.21
N SER A 201 19.30 16.62 -8.26
CA SER A 201 19.54 15.80 -9.47
C SER A 201 18.64 16.11 -10.68
N VAL A 202 17.53 16.83 -10.47
CA VAL A 202 16.58 17.24 -11.53
C VAL A 202 16.90 18.65 -12.04
N LYS A 203 17.49 19.53 -11.22
CA LYS A 203 17.83 20.91 -11.62
C LYS A 203 19.02 20.97 -12.56
N ASP A 204 19.97 20.04 -12.45
CA ASP A 204 21.24 20.08 -13.18
C ASP A 204 21.17 19.59 -14.63
N LYS A 205 20.00 19.11 -15.08
CA LYS A 205 19.87 18.54 -16.43
C LYS A 205 18.80 19.28 -17.25
N LYS A 206 19.22 19.90 -18.37
CA LYS A 206 18.36 20.18 -19.54
C LYS A 206 17.97 18.84 -20.18
N GLU A 207 17.25 18.01 -19.45
CA GLU A 207 16.86 16.68 -19.90
C GLU A 207 15.48 16.73 -20.57
N ASP A 208 15.43 16.06 -21.71
CA ASP A 208 14.23 15.87 -22.52
C ASP A 208 13.07 15.41 -21.65
N ALA A 209 11.90 16.02 -21.84
CA ALA A 209 10.74 15.79 -20.98
C ALA A 209 10.24 14.33 -20.97
N ASN A 210 10.69 13.51 -21.92
CA ASN A 210 10.28 12.12 -22.14
C ASN A 210 11.28 11.05 -21.66
N SER A 211 12.42 11.40 -21.05
CA SER A 211 13.35 10.39 -20.54
C SER A 211 12.72 9.55 -19.42
N GLU A 212 12.89 8.22 -19.48
CA GLU A 212 12.45 7.30 -18.42
C GLU A 212 13.04 7.67 -17.06
N GLU A 213 14.29 8.17 -17.03
CA GLU A 213 14.95 8.65 -15.81
C GLU A 213 14.14 9.77 -15.13
N LYS A 214 13.59 10.69 -15.93
CA LYS A 214 12.78 11.80 -15.42
C LYS A 214 11.44 11.30 -14.87
N LYS A 215 10.79 10.35 -15.53
CA LYS A 215 9.53 9.74 -15.04
C LYS A 215 9.73 9.02 -13.71
N ILE A 216 10.84 8.29 -13.56
CA ILE A 216 11.21 7.62 -12.29
C ILE A 216 11.42 8.66 -11.19
N LYS A 217 12.20 9.73 -11.44
CA LYS A 217 12.43 10.80 -10.46
C LYS A 217 11.14 11.53 -10.06
N VAL A 218 10.26 11.82 -11.01
CA VAL A 218 8.94 12.45 -10.74
C VAL A 218 8.07 11.54 -9.89
N THR A 219 8.01 10.24 -10.20
CA THR A 219 7.27 9.26 -9.41
C THR A 219 7.82 9.18 -7.99
N ALA A 220 9.14 9.14 -7.83
CA ALA A 220 9.81 9.12 -6.53
C ALA A 220 9.53 10.38 -5.69
N LEU A 221 9.49 11.56 -6.32
CA LEU A 221 9.08 12.81 -5.65
C LEU A 221 7.62 12.75 -5.18
N LYS A 222 6.72 12.17 -5.99
CA LYS A 222 5.31 12.01 -5.62
C LYS A 222 5.14 11.01 -4.47
N THR A 223 5.82 9.85 -4.53
CA THR A 223 5.86 8.83 -3.46
C THR A 223 6.27 9.46 -2.13
N THR A 224 7.39 10.19 -2.12
CA THR A 224 7.92 10.80 -0.89
C THR A 224 7.06 11.96 -0.36
N SER A 225 6.46 12.73 -1.25
CA SER A 225 5.47 13.75 -0.86
C SER A 225 4.22 13.12 -0.22
N ASN A 226 3.71 12.03 -0.82
CA ASN A 226 2.58 11.26 -0.32
C ASN A 226 2.85 10.70 1.07
N ILE A 227 4.01 10.05 1.27
CA ILE A 227 4.46 9.55 2.58
C ILE A 227 4.46 10.68 3.61
N SER A 228 5.07 11.83 3.30
CA SER A 228 5.14 12.97 4.22
C SER A 228 3.75 13.47 4.63
N ALA A 229 2.81 13.49 3.68
CA ALA A 229 1.44 13.95 3.93
C ALA A 229 0.67 12.97 4.85
N LEU A 230 0.81 11.66 4.64
CA LEU A 230 0.17 10.63 5.44
C LEU A 230 0.75 10.55 6.87
N ILE A 231 2.08 10.64 6.99
CA ILE A 231 2.76 10.66 8.30
C ILE A 231 2.23 11.79 9.19
N ARG A 232 2.08 13.00 8.64
CA ARG A 232 1.56 14.16 9.38
C ARG A 232 0.20 13.89 10.00
N ASP A 233 -0.67 13.18 9.28
CA ASP A 233 -1.99 12.79 9.75
C ASP A 233 -1.92 11.79 10.93
N LEU A 234 -1.01 10.81 10.84
CA LEU A 234 -0.78 9.80 11.88
C LEU A 234 -0.15 10.34 13.17
N PHE A 235 0.52 11.50 13.13
CA PHE A 235 1.09 12.14 14.34
C PHE A 235 0.04 12.84 15.22
N HIS A 236 -1.20 13.03 14.76
CA HIS A 236 -2.26 13.58 15.59
C HIS A 236 -2.61 12.63 16.75
N SER A 237 -3.15 13.17 17.84
CA SER A 237 -3.63 12.39 18.99
C SER A 237 -5.10 12.72 19.25
N PRO A 238 -6.07 11.86 18.84
CA PRO A 238 -5.90 10.63 18.07
C PRO A 238 -5.49 10.88 16.60
N PRO A 239 -4.98 9.86 15.87
CA PRO A 239 -4.62 9.97 14.46
C PRO A 239 -5.74 10.56 13.59
N SER A 240 -5.35 11.38 12.61
CA SER A 240 -6.26 11.96 11.61
C SER A 240 -6.24 11.12 10.33
N PHE A 241 -7.39 11.00 9.66
CA PHE A 241 -7.54 10.26 8.40
C PHE A 241 -8.17 11.11 7.30
N LYS A 242 -7.84 12.41 7.27
CA LYS A 242 -8.52 13.42 6.43
C LYS A 242 -7.80 13.68 5.11
N THR A 243 -6.48 13.54 5.09
CA THR A 243 -5.66 13.84 3.91
C THR A 243 -6.01 12.90 2.78
N LYS A 244 -6.35 13.44 1.61
CA LYS A 244 -6.53 12.67 0.37
C LYS A 244 -5.30 12.86 -0.51
N ILE A 245 -4.68 11.74 -0.87
CA ILE A 245 -3.58 11.72 -1.84
C ILE A 245 -3.98 10.97 -3.11
N THR A 246 -3.24 11.19 -4.18
CA THR A 246 -3.27 10.31 -5.36
C THR A 246 -2.01 9.46 -5.33
N LEU A 247 -2.15 8.14 -5.33
CA LEU A 247 -1.05 7.18 -5.34
C LEU A 247 -0.05 7.52 -6.46
N SER A 248 1.25 7.36 -6.19
CA SER A 248 2.32 7.88 -7.04
C SER A 248 2.24 7.42 -8.49
N TRP A 249 1.91 6.14 -8.71
CA TRP A 249 1.81 5.52 -10.04
C TRP A 249 0.48 5.77 -10.77
N ILE A 250 -0.51 6.42 -10.12
CA ILE A 250 -1.77 6.77 -10.77
C ILE A 250 -1.67 8.15 -11.40
N GLU A 251 -1.89 8.22 -12.71
CA GLU A 251 -2.03 9.49 -13.41
C GLU A 251 -3.41 10.11 -13.10
N LYS A 252 -3.43 11.41 -12.80
CA LYS A 252 -4.71 12.14 -12.69
C LYS A 252 -5.28 12.25 -14.10
N LYS A 253 -6.36 11.52 -14.37
CA LYS A 253 -7.19 11.72 -15.57
C LYS A 253 -7.91 13.08 -15.50
#